data_AF-A0AAU9IPW0-F1
#
_entry.id   AF-A0AAU9IPW0-F1
#
_cell.length_a   1.000
_cell.length_b   1.000
_cell.length_c   1.000
_cell.angle_alpha   90.00
_cell.angle_beta   90.00
_cell.angle_gamma   90.00
#
_symmetry.space_group_name_H-M   'P 1'
#
loop_
_entity.id
_entity.type
_entity.pdbx_description
1 polymer ?
#
loop_
_entity_poly.entity_id
_entity_poly.type
_entity_poly.pdbx_seq_one_letter_code
_entity_poly.pdbx_strand_id
1 'polypeptide(L)'
;MASKLPECPVCLEEYSRTQMPMLLPCGHALCKLCFDISTKRNTVECPQDRKKSNVKNLSPAYDLMSTIEQLQELKLQINQESSVKEETQTQCNSKIDVLEKQFREKLTEYERTYQERAEKMIEEVKREEEEKRIRYVEQMNEISKVNTEKHLKKLSQKIRQGKIRINGSENPNINRERQNPRDDNRIYWSWQSSDHKWNEYDHSISSKIESAYRSGVSYAVVKANNRSIKIDFDQWRETSGSKIKRINTITSAPLWKFLKSPKKWVALLDSECFKLDVAWINNENHVSINIDDEKNAVCNFDEMSLRIQDKKFPLVREILS
;
A
#
# COMPACT_ATOMS: atom_id res chain seq x y z
N MET A 1 16.80 42.04 -21.06
CA MET A 1 17.16 43.43 -20.69
C MET A 1 16.38 44.34 -21.62
N ALA A 2 15.45 45.15 -21.11
CA ALA A 2 14.70 46.07 -21.98
C ALA A 2 15.69 47.08 -22.56
N SER A 3 15.79 47.16 -23.89
CA SER A 3 16.60 48.16 -24.58
C SER A 3 16.01 49.54 -24.29
N LYS A 4 16.65 50.29 -23.38
CA LYS A 4 16.27 51.66 -23.06
C LYS A 4 16.55 52.55 -24.28
N LEU A 5 15.62 53.45 -24.60
CA LEU A 5 15.84 54.43 -25.67
C LEU A 5 17.02 55.35 -25.27
N PRO A 6 17.80 55.83 -26.25
CA PRO A 6 18.92 56.72 -25.96
C PRO A 6 18.42 58.04 -25.35
N GLU A 7 19.13 58.50 -24.32
CA GLU A 7 18.78 59.68 -23.52
C GLU A 7 19.96 60.66 -23.48
N CYS A 8 19.67 61.95 -23.31
CA CYS A 8 20.70 62.97 -23.19
C CYS A 8 21.47 62.83 -21.87
N PRO A 9 22.81 62.79 -21.86
CA PRO A 9 23.58 62.59 -20.64
C PRO A 9 23.53 63.78 -19.65
N VAL A 10 22.96 64.91 -20.06
CA VAL A 10 22.87 66.13 -19.23
C VAL A 10 21.50 66.27 -18.58
N CYS A 11 20.41 66.22 -19.37
CA CYS A 11 19.06 66.35 -18.84
C CYS A 11 18.35 65.02 -18.57
N LEU A 12 18.91 63.89 -19.02
CA LEU A 12 18.35 62.54 -18.89
C LEU A 12 16.98 62.36 -19.56
N GLU A 13 16.63 63.24 -20.49
CA GLU A 13 15.41 63.10 -21.30
C GLU A 13 15.70 62.27 -22.55
N GLU A 14 14.73 61.44 -22.95
CA GLU A 14 14.79 60.65 -24.18
C GLU A 14 14.82 61.55 -25.41
N TYR A 15 15.63 61.16 -26.39
CA TYR A 15 15.66 61.88 -27.65
C TYR A 15 14.33 61.72 -28.40
N SER A 16 13.86 62.83 -28.97
CA SER A 16 12.58 62.92 -29.67
C SER A 16 12.64 64.04 -30.71
N ARG A 17 11.57 64.23 -31.49
CA ARG A 17 11.50 65.34 -32.46
C ARG A 17 11.65 66.71 -31.80
N THR A 18 11.20 66.87 -30.55
CA THR A 18 11.36 68.10 -29.78
C THR A 18 12.72 68.13 -29.05
N GLN A 19 13.24 66.97 -28.66
CA GLN A 19 14.52 66.80 -27.99
C GLN A 19 15.58 66.27 -28.95
N MET A 20 15.91 67.09 -29.95
CA MET A 20 16.77 66.73 -31.08
C MET A 20 18.23 66.47 -30.64
N PRO A 21 18.82 65.30 -30.93
CA PRO A 21 20.23 65.02 -30.65
C PRO A 21 21.16 65.79 -31.61
N MET A 22 22.18 66.40 -31.04
CA MET A 22 23.29 67.08 -31.70
C MET A 22 24.54 66.21 -31.52
N LEU A 23 25.10 65.70 -32.62
CA LEU A 23 26.27 64.83 -32.58
C LEU A 23 27.54 65.68 -32.48
N LEU A 24 28.33 65.43 -31.44
CA LEU A 24 29.65 66.03 -31.29
C LEU A 24 30.67 65.23 -32.13
N PRO A 25 31.80 65.82 -32.55
CA PRO A 25 32.85 65.13 -33.33
C PRO A 25 33.49 63.96 -32.58
N CYS A 26 33.35 63.93 -31.25
CA CYS A 26 33.77 62.81 -30.43
C CYS A 26 32.82 61.60 -30.50
N GLY A 27 31.67 61.70 -31.19
CA GLY A 27 30.67 60.64 -31.34
C GLY A 27 29.57 60.63 -30.27
N HIS A 28 29.65 61.51 -29.27
CA HIS A 28 28.63 61.65 -28.23
C HIS A 28 27.52 62.62 -28.66
N ALA A 29 26.30 62.39 -28.20
CA ALA A 29 25.16 63.25 -28.52
C ALA A 29 24.69 64.06 -27.29
N LEU A 30 24.23 65.28 -27.53
CA LEU A 30 23.52 66.12 -26.55
C LEU A 30 22.19 66.56 -27.14
N CYS A 31 21.14 66.74 -26.35
CA CYS A 31 19.94 67.37 -26.90
C CYS A 31 20.24 68.83 -27.27
N LYS A 32 19.50 69.39 -28.23
CA LYS A 32 19.68 70.77 -28.71
C LYS A 32 19.70 71.79 -27.57
N LEU A 33 18.79 71.67 -26.60
CA LEU A 33 18.73 72.57 -25.44
C LEU A 33 20.03 72.52 -24.61
N CYS A 34 20.49 71.32 -24.24
CA CYS A 34 21.73 71.16 -23.47
C CYS A 34 22.97 71.54 -24.29
N PHE A 35 22.95 71.32 -25.59
CA PHE A 35 24.00 71.74 -26.51
C PHE A 35 24.13 73.26 -26.55
N ASP A 36 23.01 73.98 -26.67
CA ASP A 36 22.96 75.45 -26.70
C ASP A 36 23.47 76.02 -25.36
N ILE A 37 23.06 75.44 -24.23
CA ILE A 37 23.50 75.84 -22.88
C ILE A 37 25.01 75.59 -22.68
N SER A 38 25.52 74.48 -23.22
CA SER A 38 26.93 74.08 -23.07
C SER A 38 27.87 74.82 -24.01
N THR A 39 27.34 75.50 -25.03
CA THR A 39 28.12 76.24 -26.01
C THR A 39 28.57 77.59 -25.45
N LYS A 40 29.90 77.80 -25.40
CA LYS A 40 30.50 79.07 -24.98
C LYS A 40 31.53 79.51 -26.03
N ARG A 41 31.41 80.76 -26.50
CA ARG A 41 32.34 81.37 -27.47
C ARG A 41 32.58 80.50 -28.72
N ASN A 42 31.51 79.93 -29.27
CA ASN A 42 31.55 79.07 -30.47
C ASN A 42 32.32 77.74 -30.30
N THR A 43 32.54 77.32 -29.06
CA THR A 43 33.09 76.01 -28.69
C THR A 43 32.15 75.29 -27.74
N VAL A 44 32.07 73.97 -27.85
CA VAL A 44 31.31 73.10 -26.95
C VAL A 44 32.26 72.03 -26.39
N GLU A 45 32.11 71.71 -25.11
CA GLU A 45 32.86 70.65 -24.44
C GLU A 45 31.91 69.48 -24.17
N CYS A 46 32.29 68.27 -24.60
CA CYS A 46 31.47 67.08 -24.35
C CYS A 46 31.46 66.75 -22.85
N PRO A 47 30.30 66.57 -22.20
CA PRO A 47 30.24 66.24 -20.78
C PRO A 47 30.71 64.81 -20.47
N GLN A 48 30.77 63.92 -21.46
CA GLN A 48 31.17 62.52 -21.27
C GLN A 48 32.69 62.34 -21.35
N ASP A 49 33.36 62.97 -22.33
CA ASP A 49 34.81 62.78 -22.54
C ASP A 49 35.65 64.07 -22.49
N ARG A 50 35.01 65.22 -22.20
CA ARG A 50 35.62 66.55 -22.07
C ARG A 50 36.35 67.05 -23.33
N LYS A 51 36.12 66.44 -24.49
CA LYS A 51 36.71 66.93 -25.75
C LYS A 51 36.01 68.20 -26.20
N LYS A 52 36.80 69.21 -26.58
CA LYS A 52 36.32 70.49 -27.10
C LYS A 52 36.20 70.45 -28.61
N SER A 53 35.10 71.01 -29.12
CA SER A 53 34.79 71.02 -30.55
C SER A 53 34.26 72.38 -30.98
N ASN A 54 34.50 72.74 -32.24
CA ASN A 54 33.96 73.96 -32.84
C ASN A 54 32.53 73.71 -33.34
N VAL A 55 31.61 74.63 -33.06
CA VAL A 55 30.18 74.50 -33.37
C VAL A 55 29.88 74.58 -34.88
N LYS A 56 30.76 75.19 -35.68
CA LYS A 56 30.49 75.49 -37.11
C LYS A 56 30.22 74.26 -37.99
N ASN A 57 30.60 73.06 -37.55
CA ASN A 57 30.47 71.82 -38.33
C ASN A 57 29.55 70.78 -37.68
N LEU A 58 28.72 71.19 -36.72
CA LEU A 58 27.82 70.25 -36.02
C LEU A 58 26.44 70.26 -36.65
N SER A 59 26.01 69.09 -37.10
CA SER A 59 24.68 68.87 -37.64
C SER A 59 23.82 68.08 -36.64
N PRO A 60 22.49 68.28 -36.66
CA PRO A 60 21.57 67.37 -35.97
C PRO A 60 21.76 65.92 -36.44
N ALA A 61 21.65 64.97 -35.52
CA ALA A 61 21.79 63.55 -35.80
C ALA A 61 20.47 62.97 -36.34
N TYR A 62 20.09 63.33 -37.56
CA TYR A 62 18.84 62.88 -38.18
C TYR A 62 18.75 61.36 -38.32
N ASP A 63 19.87 60.68 -38.59
CA ASP A 63 19.92 59.21 -38.68
C ASP A 63 19.54 58.56 -37.35
N LEU A 64 20.08 59.09 -36.24
CA LEU A 64 19.74 58.64 -34.89
C LEU A 64 18.24 58.85 -34.61
N MET A 65 17.68 59.98 -35.02
CA MET A 65 16.24 60.23 -34.89
C MET A 65 15.38 59.24 -35.67
N SER A 66 15.76 58.93 -36.91
CA SER A 66 15.05 57.92 -37.72
C SER A 66 15.05 56.55 -37.04
N THR A 67 16.19 56.13 -36.48
CA THR A 67 16.26 54.86 -35.75
C THR A 67 15.40 54.86 -34.48
N ILE A 68 15.34 55.97 -33.75
CA ILE A 68 14.50 56.08 -32.54
C ILE A 68 13.02 55.96 -32.91
N GLU A 69 12.58 56.63 -33.98
CA GLU A 69 11.19 56.57 -34.45
C GLU A 69 10.81 55.14 -34.88
N GLN A 70 11.69 54.46 -35.63
CA GLN A 70 11.49 53.05 -36.01
C GLN A 70 11.41 52.14 -34.78
N LEU A 71 12.27 52.34 -33.78
CA LEU A 71 12.23 51.56 -32.54
C LEU A 71 10.94 51.79 -31.74
N GLN A 72 10.42 53.01 -31.74
CA GLN A 72 9.15 53.34 -31.09
C GLN A 72 7.97 52.68 -31.80
N GLU A 73 7.95 52.68 -33.14
CA GLU A 73 6.91 52.00 -33.93
C GLU A 73 6.95 50.48 -33.71
N LEU A 74 8.13 49.87 -33.73
CA LEU A 74 8.31 48.46 -33.42
C LEU A 74 7.81 48.11 -32.01
N LYS A 75 8.09 48.97 -31.03
CA LYS A 75 7.59 48.78 -29.65
C LYS A 75 6.06 48.81 -29.58
N LEU A 76 5.40 49.67 -30.37
CA LEU A 76 3.93 49.70 -30.47
C LEU A 76 3.38 48.43 -31.11
N GLN A 77 4.00 47.94 -32.19
CA GLN A 77 3.61 46.69 -32.84
C GLN A 77 3.74 45.48 -31.89
N ILE A 78 4.86 45.39 -31.16
CA ILE A 78 5.10 44.33 -30.18
C ILE A 78 4.02 44.34 -29.08
N ASN A 79 3.65 45.52 -28.58
CA ASN A 79 2.60 45.64 -27.55
C ASN A 79 1.21 45.25 -28.07
N GLN A 80 0.90 45.52 -29.34
CA GLN A 80 -0.35 45.07 -29.95
C GLN A 80 -0.38 43.54 -30.12
N GLU A 81 0.72 42.95 -30.57
CA GLU A 81 0.83 41.48 -30.68
C GLU A 81 0.76 40.77 -29.32
N SER A 82 1.33 41.35 -28.26
CA SER A 82 1.25 40.77 -26.92
C SER A 82 -0.19 40.74 -26.40
N SER A 83 -0.98 41.79 -26.66
CA SER A 83 -2.40 41.83 -26.29
C SER A 83 -3.20 40.70 -26.94
N VAL A 84 -3.00 40.45 -28.24
CA VAL A 84 -3.72 39.38 -28.96
C VAL A 84 -3.29 37.99 -28.48
N LYS A 85 -2.01 37.83 -28.12
CA LYS A 85 -1.48 36.58 -27.55
C LYS A 85 -2.08 36.28 -26.16
N GLU A 86 -2.32 37.29 -25.33
CA GLU A 86 -2.95 37.12 -24.02
C GLU A 86 -4.43 36.68 -24.12
N GLU A 87 -5.19 37.27 -25.04
CA GLU A 87 -6.59 36.88 -25.28
C GLU A 87 -6.70 35.44 -25.81
N THR A 88 -5.86 35.07 -26.77
CA THR A 88 -5.81 33.71 -27.32
C THR A 88 -5.34 32.69 -26.30
N GLN A 89 -4.39 33.05 -25.43
CA GLN A 89 -3.96 32.20 -24.31
C GLN A 89 -5.10 31.96 -23.32
N THR A 90 -5.86 33.00 -22.98
CA THR A 90 -7.01 32.90 -22.06
C THR A 90 -8.11 32.00 -22.65
N GLN A 91 -8.36 32.12 -23.96
CA GLN A 91 -9.29 31.24 -24.67
C GLN A 91 -8.78 29.79 -24.72
N CYS A 92 -7.48 29.56 -24.88
CA CYS A 92 -6.90 28.22 -24.85
C CYS A 92 -7.03 27.57 -23.46
N ASN A 93 -6.69 28.33 -22.40
CA ASN A 93 -6.78 27.85 -21.02
C ASN A 93 -8.22 27.48 -20.64
N SER A 94 -9.21 28.31 -20.99
CA SER A 94 -10.63 27.98 -20.72
C SER A 94 -11.11 26.70 -21.43
N LYS A 95 -10.60 26.39 -22.63
CA LYS A 95 -10.91 25.12 -23.32
C LYS A 95 -10.25 23.92 -22.63
N ILE A 96 -9.03 24.09 -22.11
CA ILE A 96 -8.34 23.05 -21.34
C ILE A 96 -9.15 22.73 -20.07
N ASP A 97 -9.58 23.75 -19.32
CA ASP A 97 -10.36 23.56 -18.08
C ASP A 97 -11.66 22.77 -18.33
N VAL A 98 -12.35 23.06 -19.43
CA VAL A 98 -13.58 22.33 -19.82
C VAL A 98 -13.27 20.86 -20.15
N LEU A 99 -12.19 20.60 -20.90
CA LEU A 99 -11.78 19.23 -21.24
C LEU A 99 -11.34 18.43 -20.01
N GLU A 100 -10.58 19.05 -19.11
CA GLU A 100 -10.17 18.41 -17.86
C GLU A 100 -11.36 18.05 -16.98
N LYS A 101 -12.36 18.93 -16.90
CA LYS A 101 -13.61 18.65 -16.20
C LYS A 101 -14.35 17.47 -16.81
N GLN A 102 -14.51 17.44 -18.14
CA GLN A 102 -15.15 16.32 -18.84
C GLN A 102 -14.40 14.99 -18.63
N PHE A 103 -13.07 15.02 -18.65
CA PHE A 103 -12.25 13.83 -18.43
C PHE A 103 -12.41 13.30 -17.00
N ARG A 104 -12.42 14.20 -16.01
CA ARG A 104 -12.65 13.85 -14.60
C ARG A 104 -14.02 13.22 -14.38
N GLU A 105 -15.07 13.78 -14.97
CA GLU A 105 -16.43 13.23 -14.88
C GLU A 105 -16.52 11.81 -15.47
N LYS A 106 -15.92 11.59 -16.66
CA LYS A 106 -15.84 10.26 -17.27
C LYS A 106 -15.05 9.26 -16.44
N LEU A 107 -13.97 9.70 -15.79
CA LEU A 107 -13.16 8.84 -14.93
C LEU A 107 -13.97 8.37 -13.72
N THR A 108 -14.70 9.29 -13.07
CA THR A 108 -15.58 8.96 -11.93
C THR A 108 -16.73 8.02 -12.34
N GLU A 109 -17.30 8.21 -13.53
CA GLU A 109 -18.31 7.29 -14.07
C GLU A 109 -17.73 5.89 -14.27
N TYR A 110 -16.54 5.80 -14.88
CA TYR A 110 -15.84 4.53 -15.09
C TYR A 110 -15.56 3.81 -13.76
N GLU A 111 -15.03 4.52 -12.76
CA GLU A 111 -14.76 3.98 -11.43
C GLU A 111 -16.02 3.42 -10.77
N ARG A 112 -17.15 4.15 -10.85
CA ARG A 112 -18.45 3.69 -10.32
C ARG A 112 -18.88 2.38 -10.98
N THR A 113 -18.83 2.29 -12.31
CA THR A 113 -19.24 1.07 -13.02
C THR A 113 -18.33 -0.13 -12.68
N TYR A 114 -17.04 0.11 -12.43
CA TYR A 114 -16.11 -0.93 -12.04
C TYR A 114 -16.38 -1.43 -10.61
N GLN A 115 -16.66 -0.51 -9.68
CA GLN A 115 -17.06 -0.85 -8.30
C GLN A 115 -18.36 -1.66 -8.28
N GLU A 116 -19.40 -1.23 -8.99
CA GLU A 116 -20.67 -1.97 -9.09
C GLU A 116 -20.49 -3.39 -9.64
N ARG A 117 -19.62 -3.57 -10.64
CA ARG A 117 -19.28 -4.90 -11.18
C ARG A 117 -18.53 -5.75 -10.16
N ALA A 118 -17.59 -5.16 -9.42
CA ALA A 118 -16.84 -5.86 -8.39
C ALA A 118 -17.74 -6.31 -7.23
N GLU A 119 -18.67 -5.45 -6.78
CA GLU A 119 -19.64 -5.78 -5.74
C GLU A 119 -20.57 -6.92 -6.17
N LYS A 120 -21.07 -6.88 -7.42
CA LYS A 120 -21.88 -7.98 -7.99
C LYS A 120 -21.12 -9.30 -8.02
N MET A 121 -19.83 -9.27 -8.39
CA MET A 121 -18.97 -10.46 -8.41
C MET A 121 -18.74 -11.01 -6.98
N ILE A 122 -18.51 -10.13 -6.00
CA ILE A 122 -18.37 -10.54 -4.58
C ILE A 122 -19.66 -11.20 -4.08
N GLU A 123 -20.81 -10.62 -4.39
CA GLU A 123 -22.11 -11.15 -3.97
C GLU A 123 -22.44 -12.50 -4.65
N GLU A 124 -22.04 -12.69 -5.90
CA GLU A 124 -22.12 -13.97 -6.59
C GLU A 124 -21.26 -15.05 -5.93
N VAL A 125 -19.99 -14.75 -5.61
CA VAL A 125 -19.10 -15.68 -4.90
C VAL A 125 -19.67 -16.06 -3.53
N LYS A 126 -20.20 -15.09 -2.77
CA LYS A 126 -20.85 -15.38 -1.47
C LYS A 126 -22.04 -16.30 -1.61
N ARG A 127 -22.88 -16.10 -2.63
CA ARG A 127 -24.03 -16.99 -2.91
C ARG A 127 -23.56 -18.41 -3.24
N GLU A 128 -22.53 -18.56 -4.08
CA GLU A 128 -21.97 -19.87 -4.40
C GLU A 128 -21.38 -20.59 -3.18
N GLU A 129 -20.70 -19.85 -2.28
CA GLU A 129 -20.14 -20.39 -1.05
C GLU A 129 -21.23 -20.85 -0.08
N GLU A 130 -22.30 -20.07 0.09
CA GLU A 130 -23.43 -20.47 0.94
C GLU A 130 -24.17 -21.67 0.34
N GLU A 131 -24.36 -21.73 -0.98
CA GLU A 131 -24.92 -22.91 -1.65
C GLU A 131 -24.05 -24.16 -1.48
N LYS A 132 -22.71 -24.02 -1.52
CA LYS A 132 -21.79 -25.13 -1.22
C LYS A 132 -21.92 -25.57 0.24
N ARG A 133 -22.04 -24.63 1.16
CA ARG A 133 -22.21 -24.90 2.59
C ARG A 133 -23.52 -25.62 2.89
N ILE A 134 -24.63 -25.18 2.30
CA ILE A 134 -25.94 -25.84 2.42
C ILE A 134 -25.86 -27.28 1.90
N ARG A 135 -25.31 -27.49 0.69
CA ARG A 135 -25.12 -28.83 0.11
C ARG A 135 -24.27 -29.74 1.01
N TYR A 136 -23.21 -29.21 1.59
CA TYR A 136 -22.35 -29.95 2.51
C TYR A 136 -23.11 -30.40 3.77
N VAL A 137 -23.90 -29.51 4.37
CA VAL A 137 -24.72 -29.83 5.54
C VAL A 137 -25.77 -30.90 5.21
N GLU A 138 -26.43 -30.80 4.06
CA GLU A 138 -27.39 -31.81 3.59
C GLU A 138 -26.72 -33.19 3.42
N GLN A 139 -25.55 -33.22 2.80
CA GLN A 139 -24.76 -34.45 2.64
C GLN A 139 -24.39 -35.07 3.99
N MET A 140 -23.98 -34.25 4.96
CA MET A 140 -23.64 -34.70 6.31
C MET A 140 -24.85 -35.27 7.06
N ASN A 141 -26.03 -34.65 6.91
CA ASN A 141 -27.26 -35.15 7.50
C ASN A 141 -27.67 -36.50 6.92
N GLU A 142 -27.52 -36.70 5.60
CA GLU A 142 -27.82 -37.98 4.96
C GLU A 142 -26.88 -39.09 5.44
N ILE A 143 -25.57 -38.80 5.56
CA ILE A 143 -24.58 -39.73 6.11
C ILE A 143 -24.95 -40.12 7.55
N SER A 144 -25.34 -39.14 8.38
CA SER A 144 -25.78 -39.37 9.75
C SER A 144 -27.01 -40.29 9.81
N LYS A 145 -28.00 -40.05 8.95
CA LYS A 145 -29.20 -40.89 8.84
C LYS A 145 -28.86 -42.33 8.45
N VAL A 146 -28.02 -42.55 7.44
CA VAL A 146 -27.58 -43.89 7.03
C VAL A 146 -26.84 -44.60 8.18
N ASN A 147 -26.00 -43.88 8.92
CA ASN A 147 -25.25 -44.44 10.04
C ASN A 147 -26.15 -44.82 11.21
N THR A 148 -27.11 -43.97 11.57
CA THR A 148 -28.10 -44.27 12.62
C THR A 148 -28.95 -45.48 12.25
N GLU A 149 -29.41 -45.61 11.00
CA GLU A 149 -30.13 -46.79 10.52
C GLU A 149 -29.28 -48.07 10.59
N LYS A 150 -28.01 -48.00 10.17
CA LYS A 150 -27.06 -49.14 10.31
C LYS A 150 -26.88 -49.54 11.77
N HIS A 151 -26.78 -48.57 12.68
CA HIS A 151 -26.68 -48.83 14.12
C HIS A 151 -27.94 -49.48 14.67
N LEU A 152 -29.13 -49.00 14.30
CA LEU A 152 -30.41 -49.58 14.70
C LEU A 152 -30.58 -51.02 14.18
N LYS A 153 -30.17 -51.29 12.93
CA LYS A 153 -30.15 -52.66 12.36
C LYS A 153 -29.20 -53.58 13.12
N LYS A 154 -27.99 -53.13 13.45
CA LYS A 154 -27.03 -53.91 14.26
C LYS A 154 -27.57 -54.17 15.68
N LEU A 155 -28.20 -53.17 16.29
CA LEU A 155 -28.79 -53.30 17.62
C LEU A 155 -29.92 -54.32 17.62
N SER A 156 -30.86 -54.23 16.68
CA SER A 156 -31.98 -55.18 16.56
C SER A 156 -31.49 -56.61 16.29
N GLN A 157 -30.43 -56.79 15.49
CA GLN A 157 -29.81 -58.10 15.27
C GLN A 157 -29.19 -58.67 16.57
N LYS A 158 -28.50 -57.84 17.36
CA LYS A 158 -27.93 -58.27 18.66
C LYS A 158 -29.01 -58.67 19.67
N ILE A 159 -30.15 -57.97 19.67
CA ILE A 159 -31.32 -58.33 20.48
C ILE A 159 -31.87 -59.69 20.03
N ARG A 160 -32.08 -59.91 18.73
CA ARG A 160 -32.55 -61.21 18.18
C ARG A 160 -31.61 -62.37 18.50
N GLN A 161 -30.30 -62.13 18.55
CA GLN A 161 -29.29 -63.12 18.92
C GLN A 161 -29.18 -63.37 20.44
N GLY A 162 -29.99 -62.71 21.28
CA GLY A 162 -29.93 -62.86 22.74
C GLY A 162 -28.68 -62.27 23.40
N LYS A 163 -27.85 -61.52 22.65
CA LYS A 163 -26.62 -60.90 23.15
C LYS A 163 -26.88 -59.66 24.02
N ILE A 164 -28.06 -59.07 23.89
CA ILE A 164 -28.52 -57.94 24.72
C ILE A 164 -29.85 -58.39 25.36
N ARG A 165 -29.85 -58.53 26.69
CA ARG A 165 -31.08 -58.79 27.47
C ARG A 165 -31.70 -57.45 27.84
N ILE A 166 -32.99 -57.26 27.51
CA ILE A 166 -33.72 -55.99 27.78
C ILE A 166 -34.25 -55.93 29.23
N ASN A 167 -34.06 -56.99 30.02
CA ASN A 167 -34.53 -57.00 31.40
C ASN A 167 -33.52 -56.30 32.31
N GLY A 168 -33.99 -55.30 33.05
CA GLY A 168 -33.24 -54.47 33.99
C GLY A 168 -32.68 -55.23 35.19
N SER A 169 -31.75 -56.15 34.96
CA SER A 169 -30.89 -56.69 36.00
C SER A 169 -29.62 -55.85 36.05
N GLU A 170 -29.49 -55.11 37.15
CA GLU A 170 -28.29 -54.39 37.57
C GLU A 170 -27.03 -55.23 37.31
N ASN A 171 -26.16 -54.73 36.43
CA ASN A 171 -24.91 -55.39 36.11
C ASN A 171 -23.77 -54.51 36.64
N PRO A 172 -23.20 -54.82 37.82
CA PRO A 172 -22.31 -53.90 38.56
C PRO A 172 -20.85 -53.91 38.07
N ASN A 173 -20.55 -54.37 36.84
CA ASN A 173 -19.16 -54.56 36.44
C ASN A 173 -18.86 -54.10 35.00
N ILE A 174 -18.91 -52.78 34.79
CA ILE A 174 -18.34 -52.14 33.59
C ILE A 174 -17.29 -51.10 34.05
N ASN A 175 -16.26 -51.58 34.73
CA ASN A 175 -14.96 -50.90 34.81
C ASN A 175 -14.09 -51.40 33.64
N ARG A 176 -14.52 -51.13 32.40
CA ARG A 176 -13.59 -51.14 31.27
C ARG A 176 -13.01 -49.74 31.18
N GLU A 177 -11.78 -49.60 31.66
CA GLU A 177 -10.88 -48.50 31.35
C GLU A 177 -11.07 -48.10 29.89
N ARG A 178 -11.73 -46.95 29.71
CA ARG A 178 -11.78 -46.25 28.44
C ARG A 178 -10.37 -45.73 28.20
N GLN A 179 -9.52 -46.55 27.58
CA GLN A 179 -8.46 -46.01 26.75
C GLN A 179 -9.18 -45.26 25.63
N ASN A 180 -9.47 -43.97 25.87
CA ASN A 180 -9.99 -43.08 24.87
C ASN A 180 -8.99 -43.14 23.70
N PRO A 181 -9.39 -43.61 22.51
CA PRO A 181 -8.55 -43.43 21.33
C PRO A 181 -8.22 -41.94 21.28
N ARG A 182 -6.93 -41.61 21.27
CA ARG A 182 -6.48 -40.24 21.14
C ARG A 182 -7.09 -39.74 19.83
N ASP A 183 -8.02 -38.81 19.91
CA ASP A 183 -8.50 -38.10 18.73
C ASP A 183 -7.29 -37.29 18.23
N ASP A 184 -6.60 -37.82 17.22
CA ASP A 184 -5.42 -37.25 16.53
C ASP A 184 -5.76 -35.97 15.75
N ASN A 185 -6.73 -35.19 16.23
CA ASN A 185 -7.20 -33.99 15.55
C ASN A 185 -7.65 -32.92 16.56
N ARG A 186 -6.85 -32.69 17.60
CA ARG A 186 -7.25 -31.83 18.72
C ARG A 186 -6.14 -30.91 19.23
N ILE A 187 -6.48 -29.64 19.44
CA ILE A 187 -5.65 -28.76 20.26
C ILE A 187 -5.94 -29.04 21.73
N TYR A 188 -4.90 -29.34 22.50
CA TYR A 188 -4.99 -29.48 23.94
C TYR A 188 -3.82 -28.80 24.64
N TRP A 189 -4.00 -28.54 25.93
CA TRP A 189 -3.02 -27.87 26.75
C TRP A 189 -2.43 -28.86 27.74
N SER A 190 -1.16 -28.67 28.10
CA SER A 190 -0.48 -29.50 29.11
C SER A 190 0.37 -28.65 30.04
N TRP A 191 0.61 -29.15 31.24
CA TRP A 191 1.41 -28.52 32.28
C TRP A 191 2.50 -29.46 32.76
N GLN A 192 3.62 -28.89 33.20
CA GLN A 192 4.77 -29.64 33.70
C GLN A 192 4.65 -29.84 35.21
N SER A 193 4.64 -31.10 35.67
CA SER A 193 4.69 -31.45 37.10
C SER A 193 6.08 -31.26 37.69
N SER A 194 6.17 -31.34 39.03
CA SER A 194 7.42 -31.22 39.77
C SER A 194 8.47 -32.29 39.41
N ASP A 195 8.03 -33.45 38.90
CA ASP A 195 8.91 -34.51 38.36
C ASP A 195 9.26 -34.30 36.88
N HIS A 196 9.05 -33.08 36.35
CA HIS A 196 9.29 -32.67 34.97
C HIS A 196 8.47 -33.38 33.89
N LYS A 197 7.48 -34.20 34.26
CA LYS A 197 6.57 -34.83 33.29
C LYS A 197 5.49 -33.85 32.81
N TRP A 198 5.06 -34.03 31.57
CA TRP A 198 3.95 -33.27 31.01
C TRP A 198 2.64 -34.00 31.26
N ASN A 199 1.71 -33.33 31.93
CA ASN A 199 0.36 -33.83 32.17
C ASN A 199 -0.62 -32.99 31.37
N GLU A 200 -1.59 -33.65 30.75
CA GLU A 200 -2.60 -32.99 29.94
C GLU A 200 -3.69 -32.43 30.84
N TYR A 201 -4.19 -31.23 30.52
CA TYR A 201 -5.44 -30.78 31.14
C TYR A 201 -6.61 -31.54 30.55
N ASP A 202 -7.65 -31.77 31.38
CA ASP A 202 -8.92 -32.31 30.94
C ASP A 202 -9.47 -31.59 29.70
N HIS A 203 -10.26 -32.30 28.89
CA HIS A 203 -10.80 -31.78 27.64
C HIS A 203 -11.48 -30.41 27.85
N SER A 204 -12.37 -30.33 28.83
CA SER A 204 -13.15 -29.12 29.13
C SER A 204 -12.29 -27.94 29.59
N ILE A 205 -11.18 -28.22 30.27
CA ILE A 205 -10.23 -27.22 30.73
C ILE A 205 -9.40 -26.72 29.54
N SER A 206 -8.81 -27.64 28.76
CA SER A 206 -8.05 -27.32 27.55
C SER A 206 -8.85 -26.43 26.58
N SER A 207 -10.15 -26.72 26.38
CA SER A 207 -11.00 -25.91 25.49
C SER A 207 -11.25 -24.49 26.03
N LYS A 208 -11.35 -24.31 27.35
CA LYS A 208 -11.48 -22.98 27.96
C LYS A 208 -10.19 -22.18 27.84
N ILE A 209 -9.04 -22.84 28.06
CA ILE A 209 -7.73 -22.21 27.90
C ILE A 209 -7.54 -21.77 26.44
N GLU A 210 -7.83 -22.65 25.48
CA GLU A 210 -7.72 -22.35 24.06
C GLU A 210 -8.64 -21.21 23.63
N SER A 211 -9.87 -21.17 24.13
CA SER A 211 -10.79 -20.07 23.85
C SER A 211 -10.25 -18.74 24.34
N ALA A 212 -9.72 -18.68 25.57
CA ALA A 212 -9.12 -17.47 26.12
C ALA A 212 -7.88 -17.04 25.32
N TYR A 213 -7.00 -17.99 24.99
CA TYR A 213 -5.81 -17.73 24.18
C TYR A 213 -6.17 -17.14 22.81
N ARG A 214 -7.16 -17.73 22.10
CA ARG A 214 -7.63 -17.23 20.80
C ARG A 214 -8.28 -15.85 20.86
N SER A 215 -8.90 -15.51 22.00
CA SER A 215 -9.46 -14.17 22.23
C SER A 215 -8.39 -13.10 22.48
N GLY A 216 -7.10 -13.45 22.55
CA GLY A 216 -6.00 -12.51 22.75
C GLY A 216 -5.94 -11.91 24.15
N VAL A 217 -6.58 -12.54 25.15
CA VAL A 217 -6.39 -12.14 26.55
C VAL A 217 -5.03 -12.63 27.05
N SER A 218 -4.43 -11.96 28.03
CA SER A 218 -3.10 -12.32 28.57
C SER A 218 -3.11 -13.45 29.60
N TYR A 219 -4.28 -13.83 30.11
CA TYR A 219 -4.42 -14.96 31.02
C TYR A 219 -5.80 -15.63 30.97
N ALA A 220 -5.89 -16.86 31.46
CA ALA A 220 -7.14 -17.59 31.67
C ALA A 220 -7.25 -18.07 33.11
N VAL A 221 -8.47 -18.09 33.67
CA VAL A 221 -8.74 -18.68 34.99
C VAL A 221 -9.62 -19.91 34.81
N VAL A 222 -9.11 -21.07 35.20
CA VAL A 222 -9.79 -22.36 35.07
C VAL A 222 -9.90 -23.06 36.42
N LYS A 223 -10.98 -23.82 36.63
CA LYS A 223 -11.14 -24.65 37.83
C LYS A 223 -10.70 -26.08 37.51
N ALA A 224 -9.64 -26.55 38.16
CA ALA A 224 -9.13 -27.91 38.07
C ALA A 224 -9.00 -28.48 39.49
N ASN A 225 -9.50 -29.70 39.74
CA ASN A 225 -9.39 -30.37 41.05
C ASN A 225 -9.84 -29.48 42.23
N ASN A 226 -10.99 -28.79 42.09
CA ASN A 226 -11.54 -27.84 43.08
C ASN A 226 -10.64 -26.63 43.40
N ARG A 227 -9.59 -26.37 42.61
CA ARG A 227 -8.71 -25.21 42.74
C ARG A 227 -8.87 -24.30 41.53
N SER A 228 -8.81 -22.99 41.77
CA SER A 228 -8.77 -21.99 40.71
C SER A 228 -7.32 -21.79 40.29
N ILE A 229 -6.99 -22.14 39.04
CA ILE A 229 -5.67 -21.99 38.45
C ILE A 229 -5.74 -20.82 37.48
N LYS A 230 -4.87 -19.83 37.67
CA LYS A 230 -4.64 -18.77 36.68
C LYS A 230 -3.45 -19.15 35.81
N ILE A 231 -3.65 -19.11 34.50
CA ILE A 231 -2.74 -19.48 33.44
C ILE A 231 -2.34 -18.19 32.73
N ASP A 232 -1.06 -17.86 32.78
CA ASP A 232 -0.47 -16.66 32.20
C ASP A 232 0.13 -17.00 30.82
N PHE A 233 -0.38 -16.38 29.76
CA PHE A 233 0.03 -16.66 28.38
C PHE A 233 1.31 -15.92 27.99
N ASP A 234 1.64 -14.82 28.67
CA ASP A 234 2.86 -14.06 28.41
C ASP A 234 4.07 -14.80 29.00
N GLN A 235 3.89 -15.38 30.19
CA GLN A 235 4.95 -16.13 30.88
C GLN A 235 4.97 -17.63 30.57
N TRP A 236 3.94 -18.14 29.87
CA TRP A 236 3.72 -19.56 29.64
C TRP A 236 3.79 -20.40 30.93
N ARG A 237 3.11 -19.93 31.98
CA ARG A 237 3.10 -20.57 33.31
C ARG A 237 1.73 -20.52 34.00
N GLU A 238 1.51 -21.47 34.88
CA GLU A 238 0.47 -21.39 35.90
C GLU A 238 0.91 -20.53 37.09
N THR A 239 -0.04 -20.04 37.87
CA THR A 239 0.22 -19.35 39.16
C THR A 239 0.92 -20.26 40.18
N SER A 240 0.82 -21.58 40.00
CA SER A 240 1.56 -22.59 40.79
C SER A 240 3.07 -22.62 40.49
N GLY A 241 3.51 -21.95 39.41
CA GLY A 241 4.88 -21.98 38.89
C GLY A 241 5.11 -23.02 37.79
N SER A 242 4.18 -23.95 37.58
CA SER A 242 4.26 -24.98 36.53
C SER A 242 4.36 -24.36 35.14
N LYS A 243 5.25 -24.87 34.28
CA LYS A 243 5.30 -24.48 32.87
C LYS A 243 4.08 -25.04 32.14
N ILE A 244 3.53 -24.29 31.20
CA ILE A 244 2.47 -24.79 30.30
C ILE A 244 2.98 -24.87 28.87
N LYS A 245 2.35 -25.71 28.05
CA LYS A 245 2.51 -25.69 26.61
C LYS A 245 1.20 -26.03 25.91
N ARG A 246 1.03 -25.43 24.75
CA ARG A 246 -0.06 -25.73 23.81
C ARG A 246 0.40 -26.83 22.86
N ILE A 247 -0.36 -27.91 22.77
CA ILE A 247 -0.09 -29.02 21.85
C ILE A 247 -1.17 -29.00 20.78
N ASN A 248 -0.76 -28.85 19.53
CA ASN A 248 -1.67 -28.93 18.40
C ASN A 248 -1.53 -30.31 17.76
N THR A 249 -2.53 -31.17 17.97
CA THR A 249 -2.61 -32.45 17.23
C THR A 249 -3.53 -32.37 16.04
N ILE A 250 -4.00 -31.18 15.63
CA ILE A 250 -4.75 -31.04 14.38
C ILE A 250 -3.83 -31.47 13.24
N THR A 251 -4.18 -32.58 12.62
CA THR A 251 -3.46 -33.26 11.54
C THR A 251 -3.78 -32.64 10.16
N SER A 252 -4.34 -31.43 10.10
CA SER A 252 -4.26 -30.64 8.87
C SER A 252 -2.85 -30.09 8.76
N ALA A 253 -2.08 -30.63 7.82
CA ALA A 253 -0.75 -30.13 7.51
C ALA A 253 -0.85 -28.63 7.22
N PRO A 254 -0.05 -27.77 7.87
CA PRO A 254 -0.08 -26.34 7.62
C PRO A 254 0.24 -26.09 6.15
N LEU A 255 -0.63 -25.33 5.49
CA LEU A 255 -0.51 -25.04 4.08
C LEU A 255 0.20 -23.70 3.91
N TRP A 256 1.41 -23.74 3.39
CA TRP A 256 2.16 -22.53 3.06
C TRP A 256 1.81 -22.08 1.64
N LYS A 257 1.54 -20.79 1.48
CA LYS A 257 1.19 -20.17 0.19
C LYS A 257 2.04 -18.93 -0.06
N PHE A 258 2.34 -18.64 -1.32
CA PHE A 258 2.99 -17.39 -1.72
C PHE A 258 2.22 -16.66 -2.81
N LEU A 259 2.32 -15.34 -2.85
CA LEU A 259 1.59 -14.48 -3.78
C LEU A 259 2.38 -14.31 -5.09
N LYS A 260 2.16 -15.19 -6.07
CA LYS A 260 2.88 -15.20 -7.36
C LYS A 260 2.56 -14.00 -8.26
N SER A 261 1.33 -13.49 -8.17
CA SER A 261 0.87 -12.27 -8.85
C SER A 261 -0.13 -11.53 -7.97
N PRO A 262 -0.48 -10.25 -8.24
CA PRO A 262 -1.27 -9.40 -7.33
C PRO A 262 -2.61 -9.98 -6.84
N LYS A 263 -3.13 -11.04 -7.47
CA LYS A 263 -4.38 -11.71 -7.08
C LYS A 263 -4.29 -13.24 -7.05
N LYS A 264 -3.09 -13.83 -7.10
CA LYS A 264 -2.93 -15.29 -7.19
C LYS A 264 -1.99 -15.84 -6.11
N TRP A 265 -2.59 -16.45 -5.09
CA TRP A 265 -1.89 -17.27 -4.12
C TRP A 265 -1.65 -18.67 -4.70
N VAL A 266 -0.42 -19.17 -4.55
CA VAL A 266 0.00 -20.51 -4.97
C VAL A 266 0.42 -21.27 -3.73
N ALA A 267 -0.21 -22.43 -3.51
CA ALA A 267 0.17 -23.32 -2.43
C ALA A 267 1.46 -24.07 -2.77
N LEU A 268 2.31 -24.25 -1.76
CA LEU A 268 3.50 -25.08 -1.86
C LEU A 268 3.12 -26.56 -1.76
N LEU A 269 3.98 -27.42 -2.30
CA LEU A 269 3.84 -28.87 -2.18
C LEU A 269 3.96 -29.30 -0.72
N ASP A 270 3.23 -30.34 -0.32
CA ASP A 270 3.20 -30.84 1.07
C ASP A 270 4.60 -31.10 1.64
N SER A 271 5.49 -31.67 0.83
CA SER A 271 6.88 -31.95 1.24
C SER A 271 7.68 -30.68 1.58
N GLU A 272 7.38 -29.56 0.94
CA GLU A 272 8.05 -28.27 1.19
C GLU A 272 7.33 -27.52 2.31
N CYS A 273 6.01 -27.61 2.39
CA CYS A 273 5.23 -27.14 3.55
C CYS A 273 5.76 -27.75 4.86
N PHE A 274 6.06 -29.06 4.86
CA PHE A 274 6.64 -29.74 6.02
C PHE A 274 8.02 -29.18 6.39
N LYS A 275 8.91 -28.97 5.42
CA LYS A 275 10.23 -28.37 5.67
C LYS A 275 10.12 -26.95 6.24
N LEU A 276 9.23 -26.12 5.67
CA LEU A 276 8.98 -24.77 6.17
C LEU A 276 8.45 -24.80 7.61
N ASP A 277 7.56 -25.73 7.93
CA ASP A 277 6.99 -25.83 9.28
C ASP A 277 8.04 -26.27 10.31
N VAL A 278 8.89 -27.23 9.96
CA VAL A 278 10.02 -27.65 10.82
C VAL A 278 10.98 -26.48 11.06
N ALA A 279 11.39 -25.77 10.00
CA ALA A 279 12.29 -24.62 10.11
C ALA A 279 11.67 -23.48 10.94
N TRP A 280 10.38 -23.19 10.73
CA TRP A 280 9.63 -22.20 11.51
C TRP A 280 9.56 -22.56 13.00
N ILE A 281 9.23 -23.83 13.33
CA ILE A 281 9.15 -24.31 14.72
C ILE A 281 10.52 -24.23 15.42
N ASN A 282 11.61 -24.44 14.67
CA ASN A 282 12.98 -24.36 15.17
C ASN A 282 13.51 -22.92 15.28
N ASN A 283 12.73 -21.90 14.89
CA ASN A 283 13.15 -20.50 14.79
C ASN A 283 14.38 -20.31 13.88
N GLU A 284 14.44 -21.03 12.76
CA GLU A 284 15.41 -20.74 11.71
C GLU A 284 15.00 -19.45 10.98
N ASN A 285 15.95 -18.60 10.59
CA ASN A 285 15.63 -17.34 9.91
C ASN A 285 15.35 -17.54 8.41
N HIS A 286 15.96 -18.57 7.82
CA HIS A 286 15.83 -18.88 6.40
C HIS A 286 15.89 -20.37 6.13
N VAL A 287 15.18 -20.81 5.10
CA VAL A 287 15.19 -22.21 4.64
C VAL A 287 15.08 -22.27 3.12
N SER A 288 15.81 -23.19 2.51
CA SER A 288 15.77 -23.42 1.06
C SER A 288 14.76 -24.51 0.71
N ILE A 289 13.88 -24.23 -0.24
CA ILE A 289 12.84 -25.13 -0.74
C ILE A 289 12.89 -25.22 -2.27
N ASN A 290 12.23 -26.23 -2.84
CA ASN A 290 12.09 -26.39 -4.29
C ASN A 290 10.66 -26.07 -4.74
N ILE A 291 10.48 -25.41 -5.89
CA ILE A 291 9.15 -25.04 -6.42
C ILE A 291 9.09 -25.39 -7.90
N ASP A 292 8.17 -26.27 -8.30
CA ASP A 292 7.85 -26.58 -9.71
C ASP A 292 9.10 -26.76 -10.61
N ASP A 293 10.00 -27.67 -10.22
CA ASP A 293 11.30 -27.98 -10.87
C ASP A 293 12.37 -26.87 -10.83
N GLU A 294 12.03 -25.65 -10.40
CA GLU A 294 13.01 -24.62 -10.09
C GLU A 294 13.67 -24.90 -8.74
N LYS A 295 14.97 -25.22 -8.80
CA LYS A 295 15.82 -25.31 -7.61
C LYS A 295 16.16 -23.90 -7.16
N ASN A 296 16.23 -23.70 -5.83
CA ASN A 296 16.74 -22.51 -5.14
C ASN A 296 15.70 -21.42 -4.80
N ALA A 297 14.53 -21.80 -4.26
CA ALA A 297 13.70 -20.82 -3.56
C ALA A 297 14.16 -20.70 -2.10
N VAL A 298 14.31 -19.48 -1.59
CA VAL A 298 14.73 -19.23 -0.21
C VAL A 298 13.61 -18.51 0.52
N CYS A 299 13.07 -19.16 1.54
CA CYS A 299 12.12 -18.56 2.47
C CYS A 299 12.86 -17.75 3.52
N ASN A 300 12.40 -16.54 3.81
CA ASN A 300 12.83 -15.68 4.90
C ASN A 300 11.63 -15.43 5.81
N PHE A 301 11.75 -15.90 7.05
CA PHE A 301 10.67 -15.90 8.04
C PHE A 301 10.51 -14.55 8.75
N ASP A 302 11.59 -13.76 8.88
CA ASP A 302 11.54 -12.40 9.44
C ASP A 302 10.72 -11.46 8.53
N GLU A 303 10.90 -11.61 7.22
CA GLU A 303 10.21 -10.81 6.21
C GLU A 303 8.88 -11.42 5.74
N MET A 304 8.54 -12.63 6.22
CA MET A 304 7.44 -13.45 5.70
C MET A 304 7.40 -13.46 4.17
N SER A 305 8.52 -13.83 3.56
CA SER A 305 8.69 -13.76 2.12
C SER A 305 9.46 -14.94 1.55
N LEU A 306 9.21 -15.20 0.27
CA LEU A 306 9.84 -16.26 -0.50
C LEU A 306 10.57 -15.61 -1.67
N ARG A 307 11.88 -15.87 -1.79
CA ARG A 307 12.67 -15.44 -2.94
C ARG A 307 12.82 -16.58 -3.92
N ILE A 308 12.44 -16.35 -5.16
CA ILE A 308 12.66 -17.27 -6.28
C ILE A 308 13.48 -16.50 -7.30
N GLN A 309 14.73 -16.92 -7.52
CA GLN A 309 15.71 -16.12 -8.27
C GLN A 309 15.88 -14.74 -7.59
N ASP A 310 15.79 -13.64 -8.33
CA ASP A 310 15.91 -12.26 -7.81
C ASP A 310 14.56 -11.62 -7.42
N LYS A 311 13.46 -12.39 -7.45
CA LYS A 311 12.12 -11.87 -7.15
C LYS A 311 11.67 -12.27 -5.75
N LYS A 312 11.12 -11.30 -5.02
CA LYS A 312 10.57 -11.47 -3.68
C LYS A 312 9.05 -11.57 -3.74
N PHE A 313 8.49 -12.60 -3.13
CA PHE A 313 7.06 -12.86 -3.05
C PHE A 313 6.60 -12.88 -1.60
N PRO A 314 5.46 -12.26 -1.25
CA PRO A 314 4.83 -12.44 0.07
C PRO A 314 4.52 -13.91 0.33
N LEU A 315 4.76 -14.37 1.56
CA LEU A 315 4.51 -15.73 2.03
C LEU A 315 3.51 -15.71 3.20
N VAL A 316 2.59 -16.67 3.24
CA VAL A 316 1.62 -16.84 4.33
C VAL A 316 1.54 -18.31 4.75
N ARG A 317 1.35 -18.52 6.06
CA ARG A 317 1.07 -19.82 6.67
C ARG A 317 -0.41 -19.90 6.99
N GLU A 318 -1.14 -20.78 6.32
CA GLU A 318 -2.56 -20.98 6.53
C GLU A 318 -2.81 -22.28 7.29
N ILE A 319 -3.56 -22.19 8.39
CA ILE A 319 -4.05 -23.35 9.11
C ILE A 319 -5.50 -23.56 8.66
N LEU A 320 -5.74 -24.58 7.84
CA LEU A 320 -7.09 -24.93 7.42
C LEU A 320 -7.86 -25.41 8.67
N SER A 321 -8.86 -24.61 9.06
CA SER A 321 -9.72 -24.81 10.24
C SER A 321 -10.91 -25.71 9.99
#